data_AF-A0A315XQ59-F1
#
_entry.id   AF-A0A315XQ59-F1
#
_cell.length_a   1.000
_cell.length_b   1.000
_cell.length_c   1.000
_cell.angle_alpha   90.00
_cell.angle_beta   90.00
_cell.angle_gamma   90.00
#
_symmetry.space_group_name_H-M   'P 1'
#
loop_
_entity.id
_entity.type
_entity.pdbx_description
1 polymer ?
#
loop_
_entity_poly.entity_id
_entity_poly.type
_entity_poly.pdbx_seq_one_letter_code
_entity_poly.pdbx_strand_id
1 'polypeptide(L)'
;MIIMILKELLEHFDIDVDLPDYLLNQRFNEVFLDGDLTIKDNAFQIAVTTRQDVTHNMFINPDSEFPVTILSELPNGRLNGMKFPQREHVGIPIDRL
;
A
#
# COMPACT_ATOMS: atom_id res chain seq x y z
N MET A 1 0.09 17.21 -3.42
CA MET A 1 0.19 15.75 -3.36
C MET A 1 1.26 15.36 -4.35
N ILE A 2 2.47 15.10 -3.85
CA ILE A 2 3.51 14.53 -4.69
C ILE A 2 3.17 13.04 -4.80
N ILE A 3 3.39 12.51 -6.00
CA ILE A 3 3.06 11.13 -6.34
C ILE A 3 4.39 10.39 -6.39
N MET A 4 4.51 9.28 -5.68
CA MET A 4 5.67 8.39 -5.72
C MET A 4 5.32 7.10 -6.45
N ILE A 5 6.32 6.37 -6.97
CA ILE A 5 6.10 5.01 -7.50
C ILE A 5 6.38 3.95 -6.42
N LEU A 6 5.76 2.77 -6.53
CA LEU A 6 5.97 1.69 -5.56
C LEU A 6 7.43 1.30 -5.41
N LYS A 7 8.17 1.25 -6.52
CA LYS A 7 9.59 0.88 -6.50
C LYS A 7 10.40 1.78 -5.55
N GLU A 8 10.16 3.08 -5.58
CA GLU A 8 10.84 4.04 -4.68
C GLU A 8 10.47 3.79 -3.22
N LEU A 9 9.23 3.35 -2.93
CA LEU A 9 8.81 2.98 -1.59
C LEU A 9 9.54 1.71 -1.10
N LEU A 10 9.62 0.69 -1.95
CA LEU A 10 10.32 -0.56 -1.62
C LEU A 10 11.80 -0.28 -1.34
N GLU A 11 12.45 0.53 -2.19
CA GLU A 11 13.83 0.97 -2.00
C GLU A 11 14.01 1.78 -0.70
N HIS A 12 13.06 2.66 -0.35
CA HIS A 12 13.12 3.44 0.88
C HIS A 12 13.12 2.57 2.15
N PHE A 13 12.36 1.47 2.13
CA PHE A 13 12.19 0.57 3.27
C PHE A 13 13.10 -0.68 3.21
N ASP A 14 14.05 -0.73 2.27
CA ASP A 14 14.92 -1.89 2.01
C ASP A 14 14.12 -3.21 1.81
N ILE A 15 12.98 -3.14 1.12
CA ILE A 15 12.12 -4.29 0.82
C ILE A 15 12.53 -4.89 -0.54
N ASP A 16 13.10 -6.09 -0.51
CA ASP A 16 13.43 -6.87 -1.71
C ASP A 16 12.39 -7.96 -1.95
N VAL A 17 11.51 -7.74 -2.93
CA VAL A 17 10.41 -8.64 -3.30
C VAL A 17 10.20 -8.67 -4.81
N ASP A 18 9.80 -9.84 -5.32
CA ASP A 18 9.37 -9.96 -6.71
C ASP A 18 7.89 -9.58 -6.85
N LEU A 19 7.63 -8.54 -7.63
CA LEU A 19 6.29 -8.02 -7.91
C LEU A 19 6.14 -7.74 -9.41
N PRO A 20 4.93 -7.89 -9.97
CA PRO A 20 4.64 -7.50 -11.34
C PRO A 20 5.12 -6.08 -11.70
N ASP A 21 5.75 -5.92 -12.87
CA ASP A 21 6.33 -4.66 -13.34
C ASP A 21 5.36 -3.47 -13.29
N TYR A 22 4.08 -3.70 -13.61
CA TYR A 22 3.08 -2.63 -13.57
C TYR A 22 2.83 -2.11 -12.14
N LEU A 23 2.96 -2.97 -11.11
CA LEU A 23 2.86 -2.55 -9.71
C LEU A 23 4.06 -1.75 -9.28
N LEU A 24 5.27 -2.14 -9.70
CA LEU A 24 6.50 -1.41 -9.39
C LEU A 24 6.43 0.05 -9.90
N ASN A 25 5.77 0.25 -11.04
CA ASN A 25 5.53 1.57 -11.64
C ASN A 25 4.22 2.23 -11.19
N GLN A 26 3.42 1.56 -10.35
CA GLN A 26 2.16 2.10 -9.86
C GLN A 26 2.41 3.27 -8.91
N ARG A 27 1.56 4.29 -9.05
CA ARG A 27 1.65 5.56 -8.35
C ARG A 27 0.87 5.54 -7.04
N PHE A 28 1.52 5.96 -5.97
CA PHE A 28 0.99 6.03 -4.60
C PHE A 28 1.25 7.40 -3.96
N ASN A 29 0.59 7.63 -2.83
CA ASN A 29 0.78 8.85 -2.04
C ASN A 29 2.10 8.77 -1.28
N GLU A 30 2.90 9.83 -1.33
CA GLU A 30 4.18 9.93 -0.62
C GLU A 30 4.08 9.75 0.90
N VAL A 31 2.88 9.92 1.48
CA VAL A 31 2.63 9.77 2.93
C VAL A 31 3.15 8.44 3.50
N PHE A 32 3.22 7.38 2.69
CA PHE A 32 3.75 6.09 3.14
C PHE A 32 5.25 6.12 3.46
N LEU A 33 6.02 7.09 2.95
CA LEU A 33 7.43 7.28 3.30
C LEU A 33 7.62 7.67 4.78
N ASP A 34 6.61 8.28 5.40
CA ASP A 34 6.63 8.66 6.82
C ASP A 34 6.08 7.54 7.73
N GLY A 35 5.79 6.36 7.18
CA GLY A 35 5.13 5.27 7.89
C GLY A 35 6.08 4.33 8.63
N ASP A 36 5.52 3.62 9.61
CA ASP A 36 6.19 2.55 10.35
C ASP A 36 6.06 1.22 9.59
N LEU A 37 7.20 0.57 9.34
CA LEU A 37 7.27 -0.74 8.70
C LEU A 37 7.17 -1.86 9.73
N THR A 38 6.24 -2.80 9.50
CA THR A 38 6.13 -4.07 10.21
C THR A 38 6.33 -5.22 9.23
N ILE A 39 7.12 -6.23 9.61
CA ILE A 39 7.45 -7.38 8.76
C ILE A 39 7.02 -8.67 9.46
N LYS A 40 6.30 -9.54 8.76
CA LYS A 40 5.87 -10.85 9.27
C LYS A 40 5.70 -11.84 8.12
N ASP A 41 6.37 -12.99 8.18
CA ASP A 41 6.15 -14.14 7.28
C ASP A 41 6.11 -13.76 5.78
N ASN A 42 7.10 -12.98 5.30
CA ASN A 42 7.19 -12.46 3.91
C ASN A 42 6.11 -11.43 3.52
N ALA A 43 5.32 -10.96 4.48
CA ALA A 43 4.40 -9.85 4.32
C ALA A 43 4.93 -8.60 5.03
N PHE A 44 4.67 -7.45 4.42
CA PHE A 44 5.08 -6.13 4.88
C PHE A 44 3.85 -5.27 5.08
N GLN A 45 3.86 -4.48 6.15
CA GLN A 45 2.84 -3.49 6.42
C GLN A 45 3.53 -2.15 6.69
N ILE A 46 3.14 -1.12 5.95
CA ILE A 46 3.55 0.26 6.19
C ILE A 46 2.32 1.00 6.71
N ALA A 47 2.38 1.48 7.94
CA ALA A 47 1.29 2.18 8.59
C ALA A 47 1.65 3.64 8.89
N VAL A 48 0.79 4.58 8.53
CA VAL A 48 1.00 6.01 8.78
C VAL A 48 -0.31 6.67 9.22
N THR A 49 -0.27 7.40 10.32
CA THR A 49 -1.38 8.24 10.77
C THR A 49 -1.09 9.70 10.47
N THR A 50 -1.92 10.30 9.63
CA THR A 50 -1.79 11.70 9.25
C THR A 50 -2.29 12.63 10.36
N ARG A 51 -1.97 13.93 10.25
CA ARG A 51 -2.47 14.97 11.15
C ARG A 51 -3.99 15.16 11.14
N GLN A 52 -4.69 14.55 10.19
CA GLN A 52 -6.15 14.61 10.07
C GLN A 52 -6.82 13.39 10.71
N ASP A 53 -6.10 12.63 11.54
CA ASP A 53 -6.54 11.37 12.15
C ASP A 53 -6.97 10.31 11.11
N VAL A 54 -6.41 10.38 9.89
CA VAL A 54 -6.55 9.34 8.86
C VAL A 54 -5.37 8.39 8.98
N THR A 55 -5.67 7.10 9.15
CA THR A 55 -4.64 6.04 9.20
C THR A 55 -4.60 5.31 7.86
N HIS A 56 -3.49 5.43 7.15
CA HIS A 56 -3.22 4.68 5.93
C HIS A 56 -2.38 3.45 6.25
N ASN A 57 -2.76 2.32 5.67
CA ASN A 57 -2.04 1.06 5.75
C ASN A 57 -1.78 0.56 4.33
N MET A 58 -0.53 0.30 3.99
CA MET A 58 -0.16 -0.45 2.80
C MET A 58 0.30 -1.83 3.22
N PHE A 59 -0.29 -2.87 2.63
CA PHE A 59 0.09 -4.25 2.80
C PHE A 59 0.73 -4.74 1.51
N ILE A 60 1.92 -5.32 1.62
CA ILE A 60 2.65 -5.95 0.52
C ILE A 60 2.83 -7.42 0.87
N ASN A 61 2.25 -8.30 0.07
CA ASN A 61 2.37 -9.75 0.22
C ASN A 61 2.54 -10.39 -1.17
N PRO A 62 3.78 -10.65 -1.62
CA PRO A 62 4.06 -11.15 -2.97
C PRO A 62 3.33 -12.46 -3.32
N ASP A 63 2.98 -13.27 -2.33
CA ASP A 63 2.33 -14.57 -2.50
C ASP A 63 0.79 -14.48 -2.57
N SER A 64 0.23 -13.27 -2.38
CA SER A 64 -1.22 -13.02 -2.41
C SER A 64 -1.75 -12.88 -3.85
N GLU A 65 -3.04 -13.19 -4.04
CA GLU A 65 -3.79 -12.80 -5.25
C GLU A 65 -3.76 -11.27 -5.45
N PHE A 66 -3.74 -10.53 -4.33
CA PHE A 66 -3.63 -9.08 -4.27
C PHE A 66 -2.32 -8.68 -3.57
N PRO A 67 -1.19 -8.66 -4.29
CA PRO A 67 0.12 -8.44 -3.69
C PRO A 67 0.30 -7.08 -3.06
N VAL A 68 -0.46 -6.07 -3.51
CA VAL A 68 -0.48 -4.76 -2.88
C VAL A 68 -1.92 -4.42 -2.50
N THR A 69 -2.13 -4.05 -1.24
CA THR A 69 -3.43 -3.59 -0.74
C THR A 69 -3.25 -2.33 0.08
N ILE A 70 -4.08 -1.32 -0.18
CA ILE A 70 -4.10 -0.07 0.56
C ILE A 70 -5.44 0.06 1.27
N LEU A 71 -5.40 0.35 2.57
CA LEU A 71 -6.55 0.69 3.38
C LEU A 71 -6.33 2.05 4.04
N SER A 72 -7.37 2.86 4.10
CA SER A 72 -7.39 4.15 4.77
C SER A 72 -8.58 4.18 5.71
N GLU A 73 -8.31 4.32 7.00
CA GLU A 73 -9.33 4.52 8.02
C GLU A 73 -9.48 6.02 8.25
N LEU A 74 -10.69 6.52 8.00
CA LEU A 74 -11.07 7.91 8.25
C LEU A 74 -11.41 8.12 9.73
N PRO A 75 -11.37 9.37 10.24
CA PRO A 75 -11.67 9.66 11.67
C PRO A 75 -13.07 9.25 12.12
N ASN A 76 -13.99 9.07 11.16
CA ASN A 76 -15.35 8.61 11.40
C ASN A 76 -15.49 7.08 11.41
N GLY A 77 -14.37 6.34 11.39
CA GLY A 77 -14.32 4.88 11.36
C GLY A 77 -14.64 4.26 9.99
N ARG A 78 -14.85 5.06 8.94
CA ARG A 78 -15.06 4.53 7.59
C ARG A 78 -13.75 4.08 6.99
N LEU A 79 -13.79 2.93 6.34
CA LEU A 79 -12.67 2.38 5.60
C LEU A 79 -12.87 2.62 4.10
N ASN A 80 -11.82 3.10 3.44
CA ASN A 80 -11.71 3.13 1.99
C ASN A 80 -10.41 2.43 1.59
N GLY A 81 -10.32 1.90 0.39
CA GLY A 81 -9.08 1.27 -0.04
C GLY A 81 -9.04 0.83 -1.49
N MET A 82 -7.94 0.20 -1.84
CA MET A 82 -7.71 -0.38 -3.16
C MET A 82 -6.84 -1.62 -3.03
N LYS A 83 -7.21 -2.69 -3.73
CA LYS A 83 -6.36 -3.89 -3.87
C LYS A 83 -5.91 -4.03 -5.30
N PHE A 84 -4.64 -4.38 -5.48
CA PHE A 84 -4.02 -4.53 -6.78
C PHE A 84 -3.69 -6.00 -6.99
N PRO A 85 -4.24 -6.66 -8.03
CA PRO A 85 -4.01 -8.08 -8.28
C PRO A 85 -2.58 -8.37 -8.74
N GLN A 86 -2.26 -9.63 -9.06
CA GLN A 86 -1.00 -10.06 -9.69
C GLN A 86 -0.91 -9.76 -11.20
N ARG A 87 -2.06 -9.63 -11.88
CA ARG A 87 -2.12 -9.38 -13.33
C ARG A 87 -2.61 -7.97 -13.59
N GLU A 88 -2.04 -7.31 -14.58
CA GLU A 88 -2.35 -5.91 -14.91
C GLU A 88 -3.86 -5.71 -15.06
N HIS A 89 -4.43 -5.01 -14.07
CA HIS A 89 -5.81 -4.64 -14.00
C HIS A 89 -5.89 -3.31 -13.24
N VAL A 90 -6.86 -2.45 -13.60
CA VAL A 90 -7.25 -1.30 -12.77
C VAL A 90 -7.49 -1.78 -11.34
N GLY A 91 -6.87 -1.12 -10.36
CA GLY A 91 -7.01 -1.47 -8.94
C GLY A 91 -8.48 -1.60 -8.54
N ILE A 92 -8.78 -2.61 -7.72
CA ILE A 92 -10.15 -2.93 -7.33
C ILE A 92 -10.44 -2.14 -6.06
N PRO A 93 -11.43 -1.23 -6.06
CA PRO A 93 -11.77 -0.46 -4.87
C PRO A 93 -12.27 -1.38 -3.76
N ILE A 94 -11.89 -1.04 -2.52
CA ILE A 94 -12.39 -1.68 -1.30
C ILE A 94 -13.47 -0.75 -0.77
N ASP A 95 -14.61 -0.72 -1.46
CA ASP A 95 -15.80 -0.01 -1.02
C ASP A 95 -16.91 -1.04 -0.80
N ARG A 96 -17.08 -1.45 0.46
CA ARG A 96 -18.30 -2.05 1.08
C ARG A 96 -17.92 -2.79 2.37
N LEU A 97 -17.80 -2.05 3.49
CA LEU A 97 -18.20 -2.52 4.82
C LEU A 97 -18.77 -1.34 5.60
#